data_AF-A0A350G4T6-F1
#
_entry.id   AF-A0A350G4T6-F1
#
_cell.length_a   1.000
_cell.length_b   1.000
_cell.length_c   1.000
_cell.angle_alpha   90.00
_cell.angle_beta   90.00
_cell.angle_gamma   90.00
#
_symmetry.space_group_name_H-M   'P 1'
#
loop_
_entity.id
_entity.type
_entity.pdbx_description
1 polymer ?
#
loop_
_entity_poly.entity_id
_entity_poly.type
_entity_poly.pdbx_seq_one_letter_code
_entity_poly.pdbx_strand_id
1 'polypeptide(L)'
;MSGISKTIPQSDGVEAVEALYDGRVGEFEFHMAGKPSRLNVGDFVYTIWQDMIVGRCQITRIESDAINPASGKPRSLIYVKTPGEKLDKPYPKKGHRGTRYYDGDGWGK
;
A
#
# COMPACT_ATOMS: atom_id res chain seq x y z
N MET A 1 0.62 -0.53 -14.40
CA MET A 1 -0.76 -0.37 -13.85
C MET A 1 -0.66 0.67 -12.76
N SER A 2 -1.56 1.64 -12.74
CA SER A 2 -1.48 2.78 -11.82
C SER A 2 -1.68 2.38 -10.36
N GLY A 3 -1.19 3.23 -9.46
CA GLY A 3 -1.25 2.96 -8.04
C GLY A 3 -0.41 3.88 -7.17
N ILE A 4 -0.21 3.43 -5.94
CA ILE A 4 0.66 4.06 -4.95
C ILE A 4 1.62 3.04 -4.37
N SER A 5 2.81 3.48 -3.98
CA SER A 5 3.69 2.71 -3.11
C SER A 5 3.51 3.15 -1.66
N LYS A 6 3.50 2.18 -0.75
CA LYS A 6 3.34 2.37 0.69
C LYS A 6 4.44 1.65 1.45
N THR A 7 5.24 2.39 2.20
CA THR A 7 6.22 1.81 3.12
C THR A 7 5.53 1.29 4.38
N ILE A 8 5.74 0.01 4.68
CA ILE A 8 5.32 -0.61 5.95
C ILE A 8 6.41 -0.30 6.99
N PRO A 9 6.07 0.33 8.13
CA PRO A 9 7.04 0.66 9.18
C PRO A 9 7.74 -0.57 9.75
N GLN A 10 9.06 -0.51 9.94
CA GLN A 10 9.84 -1.64 10.49
C GLN A 10 9.37 -2.09 11.88
N SER A 11 8.80 -1.16 12.65
CA SER A 11 8.19 -1.43 13.95
C SER A 11 7.05 -2.43 13.91
N ASP A 12 6.38 -2.58 12.76
CA ASP A 12 5.19 -3.42 12.61
C ASP A 12 5.56 -4.90 12.40
N GLY A 13 6.85 -5.19 12.19
CA GLY A 13 7.36 -6.54 12.01
C GLY A 13 7.15 -7.11 10.61
N VAL A 14 7.79 -8.25 10.34
CA VAL A 14 7.65 -8.96 9.07
C VAL A 14 6.28 -9.63 8.96
N GLU A 15 5.70 -9.99 10.10
CA GLU A 15 4.39 -10.62 10.23
C GLU A 15 3.28 -9.74 9.66
N ALA A 16 3.36 -8.42 9.86
CA ALA A 16 2.42 -7.46 9.27
C ALA A 16 2.50 -7.41 7.75
N VAL A 17 3.69 -7.62 7.17
CA VAL A 17 3.88 -7.74 5.73
C VAL A 17 3.31 -9.06 5.23
N GLU A 18 3.64 -10.17 5.90
CA GLU A 18 3.18 -11.51 5.52
C GLU A 18 1.65 -11.64 5.59
N ALA A 19 1.00 -11.02 6.57
CA ALA A 19 -0.45 -11.03 6.72
C ALA A 19 -1.20 -10.45 5.50
N LEU A 20 -0.53 -9.65 4.67
CA LEU A 20 -1.11 -9.16 3.41
C LEU A 20 -1.14 -10.23 2.32
N TYR A 21 -0.35 -11.30 2.46
CA TYR A 21 -0.06 -12.29 1.42
C TYR A 21 -0.28 -13.75 1.84
N ASP A 22 -0.50 -14.04 3.13
CA ASP A 22 -0.56 -15.39 3.73
C ASP A 22 -1.82 -16.21 3.38
N GLY A 23 -2.59 -15.79 2.38
CA GLY A 23 -3.79 -16.49 1.90
C GLY A 23 -5.08 -16.11 2.63
N ARG A 24 -5.02 -15.31 3.71
CA ARG A 24 -6.23 -14.87 4.43
C ARG A 24 -7.05 -13.89 3.59
N VAL A 25 -8.27 -14.31 3.26
CA VAL A 25 -9.21 -13.50 2.49
C VAL A 25 -9.83 -12.43 3.39
N GLY A 26 -9.75 -11.17 2.96
CA GLY A 26 -10.30 -10.05 3.71
C GLY A 26 -10.02 -8.71 3.04
N GLU A 27 -10.13 -7.65 3.84
CA GLU A 27 -9.69 -6.31 3.49
C GLU A 27 -8.61 -5.81 4.46
N PHE A 28 -7.68 -5.04 3.94
CA PHE A 28 -6.71 -4.30 4.74
C PHE A 28 -6.81 -2.81 4.47
N GLU A 29 -6.69 -1.98 5.52
CA GLU A 29 -6.81 -0.53 5.43
C GLU A 29 -5.43 0.13 5.42
N PHE A 30 -5.11 0.81 4.32
CA PHE A 30 -3.98 1.71 4.23
C PHE A 30 -4.38 3.16 4.40
N HIS A 31 -3.43 3.94 4.89
CA HIS A 31 -3.62 5.34 5.20
C HIS A 31 -2.81 6.24 4.26
N MET A 32 -3.46 7.24 3.68
CA MET A 32 -2.80 8.25 2.85
C MET A 32 -3.13 9.66 3.35
N ALA A 33 -2.13 10.54 3.38
CA ALA A 33 -2.35 11.95 3.74
C ALA A 33 -3.06 12.69 2.60
N GLY A 34 -4.07 13.50 2.95
CA GLY A 34 -4.86 14.24 1.97
C GLY A 34 -5.76 13.35 1.11
N LYS A 35 -6.38 13.98 0.11
CA LYS A 35 -7.25 13.31 -0.88
C LYS A 35 -6.42 12.87 -2.11
N PRO A 36 -6.48 11.60 -2.53
CA PRO A 36 -5.82 11.17 -3.75
C PRO A 36 -6.47 11.87 -4.96
N SER A 37 -5.62 12.28 -5.91
CA SER A 37 -6.00 12.97 -7.14
C SER A 37 -5.95 12.06 -8.37
N ARG A 38 -5.29 10.90 -8.28
CA ARG A 38 -5.04 9.99 -9.42
C ARG A 38 -5.15 8.51 -9.03
N LEU A 39 -5.84 8.18 -7.94
CA LEU A 39 -5.99 6.82 -7.44
C LEU A 39 -7.45 6.39 -7.56
N ASN A 40 -7.67 5.20 -8.11
CA ASN A 40 -8.99 4.65 -8.37
C ASN A 40 -9.16 3.25 -7.76
N VAL A 41 -10.41 2.82 -7.60
CA VAL A 41 -10.71 1.41 -7.34
C VAL A 41 -10.20 0.57 -8.51
N GLY A 42 -9.56 -0.56 -8.20
CA GLY A 42 -8.91 -1.42 -9.18
C GLY A 42 -7.41 -1.14 -9.38
N ASP A 43 -6.92 0.04 -8.98
CA ASP A 43 -5.48 0.32 -8.89
C ASP A 43 -4.82 -0.49 -7.76
N PHE A 44 -3.51 -0.32 -7.58
CA PHE A 44 -2.74 -1.11 -6.62
C PHE A 44 -2.05 -0.28 -5.54
N VAL A 45 -1.97 -0.86 -4.34
CA VAL A 45 -1.01 -0.46 -3.31
C VAL A 45 0.19 -1.40 -3.38
N TYR A 46 1.33 -0.90 -3.85
CA TYR A 46 2.60 -1.60 -3.84
C TYR A 46 3.25 -1.43 -2.47
N THR A 47 3.55 -2.53 -1.80
CA THR A 47 4.13 -2.48 -0.45
C THR A 47 5.65 -2.45 -0.51
N ILE A 48 6.24 -1.56 0.29
CA ILE A 48 7.68 -1.45 0.47
C ILE A 48 8.04 -1.91 1.87
N TRP A 49 8.92 -2.89 1.97
CA TRP A 49 9.51 -3.38 3.21
C TRP A 49 11.03 -3.35 3.11
N GLN A 50 11.71 -2.79 4.11
CA GLN A 50 13.18 -2.66 4.14
C GLN A 50 13.79 -2.15 2.82
N ASP A 51 13.22 -1.07 2.27
CA ASP A 51 13.64 -0.48 0.99
C ASP A 51 13.46 -1.40 -0.24
N MET A 52 12.62 -2.43 -0.16
CA MET A 52 12.29 -3.36 -1.25
C MET A 52 10.80 -3.34 -1.56
N ILE A 53 10.41 -3.36 -2.83
CA ILE A 53 9.05 -3.68 -3.25
C ILE A 53 8.86 -5.19 -3.07
N VAL A 54 7.92 -5.60 -2.24
CA VAL A 54 7.72 -7.02 -1.86
C VAL A 54 6.42 -7.61 -2.42
N GLY A 55 5.46 -6.76 -2.80
CA GLY A 55 4.19 -7.21 -3.32
C GLY A 55 3.23 -6.06 -3.59
N ARG A 56 2.00 -6.38 -4.01
CA ARG A 56 0.92 -5.41 -4.22
C ARG A 56 -0.42 -5.96 -3.78
N CYS A 57 -1.31 -5.07 -3.36
CA CYS A 57 -2.70 -5.40 -3.05
C CYS A 57 -3.63 -4.53 -3.92
N GLN A 58 -4.69 -5.10 -4.48
CA GLN A 58 -5.62 -4.35 -5.32
C GLN A 58 -6.60 -3.55 -4.46
N ILE A 59 -6.82 -2.30 -4.81
CA ILE A 59 -7.73 -1.38 -4.12
C ILE A 59 -9.18 -1.76 -4.43
N THR A 60 -9.97 -1.91 -3.38
CA THR A 60 -11.41 -2.23 -3.43
C THR A 60 -12.26 -1.01 -3.13
N ARG A 61 -11.79 -0.10 -2.28
CA ARG A 61 -12.53 1.09 -1.85
C ARG A 61 -11.59 2.20 -1.40
N ILE A 62 -12.00 3.45 -1.62
CA ILE A 62 -11.28 4.66 -1.20
C ILE A 62 -12.27 5.57 -0.49
N GLU A 63 -11.96 5.98 0.73
CA GLU A 63 -12.72 6.98 1.49
C GLU A 63 -11.83 8.19 1.75
N SER A 64 -12.25 9.38 1.31
CA SER A 64 -11.40 10.58 1.32
C SER A 64 -11.74 11.59 2.41
N ASP A 65 -12.80 11.33 3.18
CA ASP A 65 -13.37 12.29 4.13
C ASP A 65 -12.97 12.00 5.57
N ALA A 66 -12.06 11.05 5.79
CA ALA A 66 -11.55 10.74 7.12
C ALA A 66 -10.64 11.87 7.63
N ILE A 67 -10.67 12.08 8.94
CA ILE A 67 -9.83 13.08 9.62
C ILE A 67 -8.93 12.36 10.59
N ASN A 68 -7.63 12.69 10.57
CA ASN A 68 -6.71 12.16 11.56
C ASN A 68 -7.01 12.79 12.94
N PRO A 69 -7.38 12.01 13.97
CA PRO A 69 -7.82 12.56 15.25
C PRO A 69 -6.72 13.31 16.01
N ALA A 70 -5.45 12.94 15.82
CA ALA A 70 -4.32 13.58 16.51
C ALA A 70 -3.90 14.91 15.88
N SER A 71 -4.15 15.12 14.58
CA SER A 71 -3.66 16.31 13.85
C SER A 71 -4.75 17.15 13.19
N GLY A 72 -6.00 16.68 13.14
CA GLY A 72 -7.12 17.34 12.45
C GLY A 72 -6.97 17.40 10.93
N LYS A 73 -5.92 16.80 10.35
CA LYS A 73 -5.64 16.86 8.92
C LYS A 73 -6.44 15.82 8.14
N PRO A 74 -6.86 16.13 6.90
CA PRO A 74 -7.53 15.16 6.03
C PRO A 74 -6.67 13.91 5.78
N ARG A 75 -7.33 12.76 5.81
CA ARG A 75 -6.77 11.44 5.53
C ARG A 75 -7.69 10.74 4.55
N SER A 76 -7.08 9.99 3.64
CA SER A 76 -7.80 8.99 2.88
C SER A 76 -7.51 7.59 3.42
N LEU A 77 -8.58 6.81 3.57
CA LEU A 77 -8.54 5.39 3.88
C LEU A 77 -8.62 4.63 2.55
N ILE A 78 -7.67 3.74 2.32
CA ILE A 78 -7.52 2.98 1.09
C ILE A 78 -7.65 1.51 1.47
N TYR A 79 -8.78 0.91 1.14
CA TYR A 79 -9.05 -0.49 1.40
C TYR A 79 -8.57 -1.33 0.23
N VAL A 80 -7.88 -2.42 0.54
CA VAL A 80 -7.36 -3.36 -0.44
C VAL A 80 -7.85 -4.77 -0.14
N LYS A 81 -8.01 -5.59 -1.17
CA LYS A 81 -8.27 -7.02 -1.00
C LYS A 81 -7.01 -7.75 -0.52
N THR A 82 -7.18 -8.68 0.41
CA THR A 82 -6.18 -9.71 0.75
C THR A 82 -6.70 -11.10 0.37
N PRO A 83 -5.82 -12.07 0.05
CA PRO A 83 -4.38 -11.90 -0.10
C PRO A 83 -4.03 -11.06 -1.33
N GLY A 84 -2.98 -10.25 -1.21
CA GLY A 84 -2.35 -9.57 -2.32
C GLY A 84 -1.47 -10.50 -3.16
N GLU A 85 -0.81 -9.91 -4.15
CA GLU A 85 0.20 -10.59 -4.95
C GLU A 85 1.59 -10.33 -4.34
N LYS A 86 2.26 -11.39 -3.88
CA LYS A 86 3.64 -11.32 -3.38
C LYS A 86 4.62 -11.59 -4.52
N LEU A 87 5.75 -10.88 -4.52
CA LEU A 87 6.84 -11.18 -5.45
C LEU A 87 7.72 -12.29 -4.89
N ASP A 88 8.05 -13.27 -5.74
CA ASP A 88 9.07 -14.27 -5.42
C ASP A 88 10.46 -13.64 -5.27
N LYS A 89 10.71 -12.57 -6.04
CA LYS A 89 11.96 -11.81 -6.06
C LYS A 89 11.67 -10.32 -5.84
N PRO A 90 11.64 -9.85 -4.59
CA PRO A 90 11.55 -8.43 -4.28
C PRO A 90 12.68 -7.62 -4.93
N TYR A 91 12.41 -6.36 -5.30
CA TYR A 91 13.42 -5.48 -5.90
C TYR A 91 13.56 -4.14 -5.17
N PRO A 92 14.74 -3.49 -5.23
CA PRO A 92 14.99 -2.27 -4.46
C PRO A 92 14.13 -1.07 -4.88
N LYS A 93 13.68 -0.31 -3.89
CA LYS A 93 13.03 1.01 -4.01
C LYS A 93 13.51 1.94 -2.89
N LYS A 94 14.83 2.13 -2.85
CA LYS A 94 15.53 2.93 -1.82
C LYS A 94 15.07 4.38 -1.79
N GLY A 95 15.07 4.97 -0.59
CA GLY A 95 14.76 6.39 -0.38
C GLY A 95 13.27 6.73 -0.43
N HIS A 96 12.41 5.74 -0.73
CA HIS A 96 10.97 5.91 -0.60
C HIS A 96 10.55 5.73 0.87
N ARG A 97 9.87 6.74 1.42
CA ARG A 97 9.24 6.70 2.74
C ARG A 97 7.79 7.18 2.63
N GLY A 98 6.90 6.53 3.35
CA GLY A 98 5.47 6.89 3.40
C GLY A 98 4.68 6.40 2.19
N THR A 99 3.75 7.22 1.71
CA THR A 99 2.89 6.94 0.55
C THR A 99 3.28 7.84 -0.62
N ARG A 100 3.46 7.31 -1.83
CA ARG A 100 3.59 8.13 -3.07
C ARG A 100 2.92 7.43 -4.25
N TYR A 101 2.64 8.18 -5.31
CA TYR A 101 2.21 7.59 -6.58
C TYR A 101 3.30 6.73 -7.20
N TYR A 102 2.88 5.58 -7.72
CA TYR A 102 3.76 4.60 -8.32
C TYR A 102 2.99 3.67 -9.27
N ASP A 103 3.37 3.69 -10.54
CA ASP A 103 2.68 2.97 -11.61
C ASP A 103 3.21 1.54 -11.85
N GLY A 104 3.91 0.97 -10.86
CA GLY A 104 4.41 -0.40 -10.90
C GLY A 104 5.66 -0.62 -11.74
N ASP A 105 6.50 0.40 -11.92
CA ASP A 105 7.74 0.28 -12.69
C ASP A 105 8.69 -0.76 -12.08
N GLY A 106 8.90 -1.88 -12.78
CA GLY A 106 9.67 -3.03 -12.29
C GLY A 106 8.81 -4.25 -11.91
N TRP A 107 7.48 -4.12 -11.86
CA TRP A 107 6.59 -5.23 -11.57
C TRP A 107 6.64 -6.31 -12.67
N GLY A 108 6.98 -7.55 -12.29
CA GLY A 108 7.06 -8.69 -13.20
C GLY A 108 8.31 -8.72 -14.11
N LYS A 109 9.31 -7.89 -13.83
CA LYS A 109 10.62 -7.90 -14.49
C LYS A 109 11.64 -8.74 -13.74
#